data_AF-A0AAN8WTA1-F1
#
_entry.id   AF-A0AAN8WTA1-F1
#
_cell.length_a   1.000
_cell.length_b   1.000
_cell.length_c   1.000
_cell.angle_alpha   90.00
_cell.angle_beta   90.00
_cell.angle_gamma   90.00
#
_symmetry.space_group_name_H-M   'P 1'
#
loop_
_entity.id
_entity.type
_entity.pdbx_description
1 polymer ?
#
loop_
_entity_poly.entity_id
_entity_poly.type
_entity_poly.pdbx_seq_one_letter_code
_entity_poly.pdbx_strand_id
1 'polypeptide(L)'
;VIMVMAKVQLVEASFEEEGLSRTLCGQSLLISLKNEGSMAGQAVNLLANYFTVVKKLDWKLCLYHVDFSPEEDRTSLRKKMLRQHTQALGNNYIFDGMQLYLPYKLGNEVTELASKREEDDTVYQVKIKFIKQLESLDSQYMQIMGIILRKCLDLLGLQLIGRNYYNPSAQAKDEKYK
;
A
#
# COMPACT_ATOMS: atom_id res chain seq x y z
N VAL A 1 -3.71 2.79 -17.53
CA VAL A 1 -4.47 3.19 -16.31
C VAL A 1 -5.98 2.88 -16.39
N ILE A 2 -6.55 2.63 -17.58
CA ILE A 2 -7.99 2.39 -17.79
C ILE A 2 -8.51 1.01 -17.32
N MET A 3 -7.65 0.01 -17.03
CA MET A 3 -8.12 -1.35 -16.70
C MET A 3 -8.19 -1.71 -15.21
N VAL A 4 -7.82 -0.81 -14.29
CA VAL A 4 -7.70 -1.16 -12.86
C VAL A 4 -9.06 -1.29 -12.14
N MET A 5 -10.15 -0.78 -12.72
CA MET A 5 -11.37 -0.53 -11.95
C MET A 5 -12.44 -1.63 -12.05
N ALA A 6 -12.43 -2.47 -13.10
CA ALA A 6 -13.52 -3.41 -13.32
C ALA A 6 -13.50 -4.65 -12.39
N LYS A 7 -12.44 -4.85 -11.59
CA LYS A 7 -12.30 -6.03 -10.71
C LYS A 7 -11.97 -5.75 -9.25
N VAL A 8 -11.72 -4.50 -8.86
CA VAL A 8 -11.66 -4.12 -7.43
C VAL A 8 -12.97 -4.50 -6.71
N GLN A 9 -14.09 -4.58 -7.45
CA GLN A 9 -15.38 -5.13 -7.00
C GLN A 9 -15.35 -6.57 -6.44
N LEU A 10 -14.34 -7.40 -6.74
CA LEU A 10 -14.32 -8.81 -6.29
C LEU A 10 -13.44 -9.05 -5.04
N VAL A 11 -12.45 -8.21 -4.76
CA VAL A 11 -11.54 -8.44 -3.61
C VAL A 11 -12.20 -8.06 -2.28
N GLU A 12 -13.15 -7.12 -2.28
CA GLU A 12 -13.95 -6.82 -1.09
C GLU A 12 -14.90 -7.97 -0.69
N ALA A 13 -15.16 -8.94 -1.58
CA ALA A 13 -16.05 -10.07 -1.30
C ALA A 13 -15.40 -11.19 -0.47
N SER A 14 -14.08 -11.14 -0.20
CA SER A 14 -13.38 -12.19 0.57
C SER A 14 -13.14 -11.84 2.04
N PHE A 15 -13.71 -10.72 2.52
CA PHE A 15 -13.53 -10.21 3.88
C PHE A 15 -14.92 -9.94 4.51
N GLU A 16 -15.73 -10.99 4.70
CA GLU A 16 -16.98 -10.97 5.50
C GLU A 16 -16.62 -11.23 6.99
N GLU A 17 -17.24 -10.69 8.04
CA GLU A 17 -18.53 -10.02 8.27
C GLU A 17 -18.37 -8.85 9.27
N GLU A 18 -19.11 -7.76 9.10
CA GLU A 18 -20.15 -7.31 10.04
C GLU A 18 -20.79 -6.00 9.52
N GLY A 19 -22.09 -6.10 9.25
CA GLY A 19 -23.08 -5.03 9.21
C GLY A 19 -22.66 -3.60 8.86
N LEU A 20 -22.61 -3.27 7.56
CA LEU A 20 -23.09 -1.95 7.12
C LEU A 20 -23.56 -2.01 5.65
N SER A 21 -24.75 -1.46 5.43
CA SER A 21 -25.50 -1.47 4.19
C SER A 21 -24.66 -1.21 2.93
N ARG A 22 -24.71 -2.16 1.99
CA ARG A 22 -24.15 -2.06 0.65
C ARG A 22 -24.88 -0.97 -0.13
N THR A 23 -24.25 0.19 -0.27
CA THR A 23 -24.57 1.14 -1.34
C THR A 23 -23.26 1.66 -1.94
N LEU A 24 -22.74 0.98 -2.95
CA LEU A 24 -21.78 1.58 -3.90
C LEU A 24 -22.58 2.50 -4.82
N CYS A 25 -23.05 3.62 -4.26
CA CYS A 25 -23.47 4.76 -5.06
C CYS A 25 -22.19 5.32 -5.67
N GLY A 26 -22.07 5.28 -7.00
CA GLY A 26 -21.02 6.02 -7.70
C GLY A 26 -21.06 7.46 -7.22
N GLN A 27 -20.13 7.83 -6.34
CA GLN A 27 -20.12 9.17 -5.79
C GLN A 27 -19.79 10.09 -6.96
N SER A 28 -20.82 10.80 -7.43
CA SER A 28 -20.68 12.07 -8.10
C SER A 28 -19.85 12.95 -7.18
N LEU A 29 -18.54 12.94 -7.36
CA LEU A 29 -17.70 13.97 -6.80
C LEU A 29 -17.96 15.22 -7.62
N LEU A 30 -18.68 16.16 -7.02
CA LEU A 30 -18.78 17.53 -7.48
C LEU A 30 -17.38 18.15 -7.32
N ILE A 31 -16.48 17.85 -8.27
CA ILE A 31 -15.17 18.48 -8.33
C ILE A 31 -15.40 19.88 -8.87
N SER A 32 -15.66 20.83 -7.97
CA SER A 32 -15.54 22.24 -8.31
C SER A 32 -14.05 22.55 -8.44
N LEU A 33 -13.53 22.47 -9.66
CA LEU A 33 -12.15 22.87 -9.96
C LEU A 33 -12.05 24.37 -9.67
N LYS A 34 -11.26 24.74 -8.65
CA LYS A 34 -10.92 26.14 -8.40
C LYS A 34 -9.98 26.57 -9.53
N ASN A 35 -10.48 27.39 -10.45
CA ASN A 35 -9.71 27.91 -11.58
C ASN A 35 -8.50 28.71 -11.06
N GLU A 36 -7.28 28.27 -11.38
CA GLU A 36 -6.07 29.11 -11.30
C GLU A 36 -5.80 29.85 -12.62
N GLY A 37 -6.74 29.82 -13.58
CA GLY A 37 -6.67 30.55 -14.84
C GLY A 37 -8.05 30.95 -15.37
N SER A 38 -8.19 32.23 -15.73
CA SER A 38 -9.33 32.92 -16.37
C SER A 38 -10.75 32.57 -15.87
N MET A 39 -11.40 33.55 -15.23
CA MET A 39 -12.78 33.49 -14.71
C MET A 39 -13.89 33.51 -15.78
N ALA A 40 -13.69 32.86 -16.93
CA ALA A 40 -14.70 32.81 -18.00
C ALA A 40 -15.21 31.37 -18.17
N GLY A 41 -16.50 31.13 -17.89
CA GLY A 41 -17.18 29.86 -18.17
C GLY A 41 -18.36 29.58 -17.23
N GLN A 42 -19.35 28.82 -17.74
CA GLN A 42 -20.44 28.28 -16.93
C GLN A 42 -19.97 26.99 -16.23
N ALA A 43 -20.30 26.83 -14.94
CA ALA A 43 -19.99 25.60 -14.21
C ALA A 43 -20.70 24.40 -14.86
N VAL A 44 -19.95 23.33 -15.10
CA VAL A 44 -20.47 22.07 -15.66
C VAL A 44 -20.15 20.91 -14.73
N ASN A 45 -21.09 19.96 -14.62
CA ASN A 45 -20.87 18.74 -13.86
C ASN A 45 -20.06 17.76 -14.69
N LEU A 46 -18.92 17.35 -14.15
CA LEU A 46 -18.03 16.39 -14.79
C LEU A 46 -18.01 15.09 -13.99
N LEU A 47 -17.89 13.97 -14.70
CA LEU A 47 -17.56 12.68 -14.12
C LEU A 47 -16.14 12.33 -14.55
N ALA A 48 -15.37 11.77 -13.62
CA ALA A 48 -14.00 11.37 -13.88
C ALA A 48 -13.80 9.91 -13.46
N ASN A 49 -12.90 9.20 -14.14
CA ASN A 49 -12.52 7.83 -13.82
C ASN A 49 -11.52 7.81 -12.64
N TYR A 50 -11.91 8.42 -11.53
CA TYR A 50 -11.15 8.51 -10.29
C TYR A 50 -12.01 7.99 -9.16
N PHE A 51 -11.39 7.25 -8.26
CA PHE A 51 -12.04 6.63 -7.12
C PHE A 51 -11.37 7.16 -5.87
N THR A 52 -12.19 7.51 -4.88
CA THR A 52 -11.70 8.00 -3.59
C THR A 52 -11.20 6.82 -2.77
N VAL A 53 -9.97 6.93 -2.29
CA VAL A 53 -9.44 6.00 -1.29
C VAL A 53 -9.91 6.49 0.07
N VAL A 54 -10.92 5.82 0.64
CA VAL A 54 -11.44 6.14 1.96
C VAL A 54 -10.49 5.59 3.02
N LYS A 55 -10.00 6.46 3.91
CA LYS A 55 -9.13 6.08 5.02
C LYS A 55 -9.96 5.82 6.26
N LYS A 56 -9.57 4.81 7.06
CA LYS A 56 -10.07 4.67 8.44
C LYS A 56 -9.61 5.88 9.26
N LEU A 57 -10.44 6.33 10.21
CA LEU A 57 -10.21 7.56 10.99
C LEU A 57 -8.83 7.60 11.66
N ASP A 58 -8.35 6.47 12.18
CA ASP A 58 -7.08 6.38 12.91
C ASP A 58 -5.90 5.93 12.04
N TRP A 59 -6.10 5.76 10.73
CA TRP A 59 -5.06 5.24 9.86
C TRP A 59 -3.96 6.30 9.64
N LYS A 60 -2.71 5.92 9.93
CA LYS A 60 -1.53 6.77 9.79
C LYS A 60 -0.45 6.00 9.04
N LEU A 61 0.42 6.68 8.30
CA LEU A 61 1.58 6.02 7.72
C LEU A 61 2.83 6.51 8.45
N CYS A 62 3.42 5.67 9.28
CA CYS A 62 4.59 6.01 10.09
C CYS A 62 5.84 5.36 9.52
N LEU A 63 6.89 6.16 9.34
CA LEU A 63 8.20 5.73 8.88
C LEU A 63 9.13 5.51 10.08
N TYR A 64 9.82 4.38 10.07
CA TYR A 64 10.79 3.95 11.06
C TYR A 64 12.12 3.57 10.40
N HIS A 65 13.22 3.80 11.12
CA HIS A 65 14.53 3.23 10.82
C HIS A 65 14.73 1.92 11.57
N VAL A 66 15.33 0.92 10.93
CA VAL A 66 15.61 -0.37 11.54
C VAL A 66 17.11 -0.66 11.48
N ASP A 67 17.71 -0.74 12.65
CA ASP A 67 19.11 -1.12 12.86
C ASP A 67 19.20 -2.57 13.35
N PHE A 68 20.24 -3.29 12.94
CA PHE A 68 20.54 -4.66 13.40
C PHE A 68 21.92 -4.67 14.06
N SER A 69 22.03 -5.35 15.20
CA SER A 69 23.30 -5.60 15.88
C SER A 69 23.38 -7.08 16.28
N PRO A 70 24.33 -7.88 15.78
CA PRO A 70 25.42 -7.50 14.86
C PRO A 70 24.94 -6.96 13.51
N GLU A 71 25.81 -6.20 12.83
CA GLU A 71 25.50 -5.67 11.49
C GLU A 71 25.34 -6.82 10.49
N GLU A 72 24.30 -6.75 9.67
CA GLU A 72 23.98 -7.76 8.66
C GLU A 72 23.56 -7.05 7.39
N ASP A 73 24.19 -7.27 6.24
CA ASP A 73 23.87 -6.53 5.02
C ASP A 73 22.80 -7.19 4.15
N ARG A 74 22.55 -8.49 4.34
CA ARG A 74 21.61 -9.24 3.49
C ARG A 74 20.18 -8.83 3.81
N THR A 75 19.57 -8.02 2.93
CA THR A 75 18.16 -7.59 3.03
C THR A 75 17.19 -8.75 3.23
N SER A 76 17.44 -9.90 2.60
CA SER A 76 16.63 -11.11 2.76
C SER A 76 16.63 -11.62 4.21
N LEU A 77 17.79 -11.61 4.88
CA LEU A 77 17.90 -12.01 6.27
C LEU A 77 17.33 -10.97 7.22
N ARG A 78 17.56 -9.68 6.98
CA ARG A 78 16.90 -8.60 7.73
C ARG A 78 15.37 -8.76 7.68
N LYS A 79 14.82 -9.04 6.50
CA LYS A 79 13.37 -9.31 6.31
C LYS A 79 12.93 -10.55 7.09
N LYS A 80 13.71 -11.63 7.07
CA LYS A 80 13.41 -12.87 7.80
C LYS A 80 13.43 -12.66 9.32
N MET A 81 14.42 -11.96 9.85
CA MET A 81 14.53 -11.62 11.27
C MET A 81 13.37 -10.75 11.73
N LEU A 82 12.99 -9.74 10.94
CA LEU A 82 11.86 -8.88 11.28
C LEU A 82 10.51 -9.63 11.28
N ARG A 83 10.35 -10.62 10.39
CA ARG A 83 9.14 -11.48 10.34
C ARG A 83 8.93 -12.32 11.59
N GLN A 84 9.96 -12.56 12.40
CA GLN A 84 9.82 -13.26 13.69
C GLN A 84 8.98 -12.44 14.68
N HIS A 85 8.91 -11.12 14.48
CA HIS A 85 8.26 -10.17 15.39
C HIS A 85 6.83 -9.79 14.98
N THR A 86 6.13 -10.69 14.28
CA THR A 86 4.71 -10.50 13.90
C THR A 86 3.82 -10.16 15.10
N GLN A 87 4.12 -10.69 16.30
CA GLN A 87 3.33 -10.39 17.50
C GLN A 87 3.46 -8.92 17.93
N ALA A 88 4.62 -8.29 17.72
CA ALA A 88 4.87 -6.89 18.07
C ALA A 88 4.51 -5.91 16.94
N LEU A 89 4.80 -6.28 15.69
CA LEU A 89 4.67 -5.41 14.51
C LEU A 89 3.43 -5.71 13.66
N GLY A 90 2.66 -6.74 13.99
CA GLY A 90 1.56 -7.23 13.17
C GLY A 90 2.02 -7.82 11.83
N ASN A 91 1.04 -8.15 11.00
CA ASN A 91 1.27 -8.69 9.64
C ASN A 91 1.34 -7.60 8.56
N ASN A 92 0.92 -6.37 8.89
CA ASN A 92 0.66 -5.33 7.92
C ASN A 92 1.76 -4.26 7.99
N TYR A 93 2.90 -4.54 7.36
CA TYR A 93 3.99 -3.59 7.25
C TYR A 93 4.69 -3.68 5.90
N ILE A 94 5.43 -2.63 5.55
CA ILE A 94 6.32 -2.62 4.39
C ILE A 94 7.74 -2.39 4.90
N PHE A 95 8.65 -3.28 4.55
CA PHE A 95 10.04 -3.21 4.98
C PHE A 95 10.98 -3.42 3.79
N ASP A 96 11.95 -2.52 3.64
CA ASP A 96 12.91 -2.56 2.52
C ASP A 96 14.34 -3.00 2.93
N GLY A 97 14.57 -3.27 4.22
CA GLY A 97 15.89 -3.65 4.74
C GLY A 97 16.51 -2.60 5.65
N MET A 98 16.10 -1.33 5.54
CA MET A 98 16.51 -0.24 6.44
C MET A 98 15.32 0.57 6.95
N GLN A 99 14.31 0.76 6.09
CA GLN A 99 13.11 1.53 6.41
C GLN A 99 11.92 0.61 6.58
N LEU A 100 11.15 0.85 7.65
CA LEU A 100 9.92 0.15 7.99
C LEU A 100 8.76 1.16 7.98
N TYR A 101 7.68 0.80 7.30
CA TYR A 101 6.45 1.56 7.24
C TYR A 101 5.33 0.79 7.93
N LEU A 102 4.68 1.45 8.90
CA LEU A 102 3.58 0.91 9.67
C LEU A 102 2.31 1.75 9.50
N PRO A 103 1.12 1.12 9.49
CA PRO A 103 -0.17 1.81 9.40
C PRO A 103 -0.63 2.42 10.75
N TYR A 104 0.24 2.42 11.75
CA TYR A 104 0.03 2.95 13.10
C TYR A 104 1.36 3.35 13.72
N LYS A 105 1.29 4.13 14.82
CA LYS A 105 2.45 4.51 15.61
C LYS A 105 2.68 3.48 16.73
N LEU A 106 3.89 2.95 16.83
CA LEU A 106 4.35 2.17 17.98
C LEU A 106 4.29 3.02 19.26
N GLY A 107 4.02 2.38 20.40
CA GLY A 107 3.92 3.08 21.69
C GLY A 107 5.23 3.73 22.14
N ASN A 108 6.36 3.08 21.85
CA ASN A 108 7.69 3.57 22.20
C ASN A 108 8.34 4.28 20.99
N GLU A 109 9.12 5.33 21.25
CA GLU A 109 9.91 6.00 20.20
C GLU A 109 11.00 5.09 19.63
N VAL A 110 11.58 4.27 20.51
CA VAL A 110 12.54 3.22 20.16
C VAL A 110 12.00 1.89 20.67
N THR A 111 11.83 0.94 19.77
CA THR A 111 11.42 -0.43 20.10
C THR A 111 12.60 -1.35 19.84
N GLU A 112 13.04 -2.06 20.87
CA GLU A 112 14.14 -3.03 20.80
C GLU A 112 13.57 -4.44 20.85
N LEU A 113 13.97 -5.27 19.88
CA LEU A 113 13.48 -6.63 19.70
C LEU A 113 14.68 -7.57 19.53
N ALA A 114 14.61 -8.75 20.13
CA ALA A 114 15.65 -9.77 19.97
C ALA A 114 15.21 -10.84 18.95
N SER A 115 15.86 -10.88 17.79
CA SER A 115 15.71 -11.94 16.79
C SER A 115 16.78 -13.01 16.94
N LYS A 116 16.50 -14.21 16.45
CA LYS A 116 17.49 -15.30 16.36
C LYS A 116 17.69 -15.74 14.92
N ARG A 117 18.92 -15.97 14.50
CA ARG A 117 19.21 -16.54 13.18
C ARG A 117 19.00 -18.05 13.21
N GLU A 118 18.17 -18.57 12.32
CA GLU A 118 17.80 -20.00 12.28
C GLU A 118 18.98 -20.96 12.05
N GLU A 119 20.06 -20.50 11.39
CA GLU A 119 21.21 -21.34 11.05
C GLU A 119 22.17 -21.57 12.23
N ASP A 120 22.48 -20.49 12.96
CA ASP A 120 23.59 -20.46 13.93
C ASP A 120 23.13 -20.08 15.36
N ASP A 121 21.81 -19.97 15.58
CA ASP A 121 21.14 -19.43 16.80
C ASP A 121 21.71 -18.09 17.31
N THR A 122 22.40 -17.35 16.44
CA THR A 122 23.00 -16.06 16.78
C THR A 122 21.89 -15.05 17.08
N VAL A 123 22.00 -14.38 18.23
CA VAL A 123 21.03 -13.38 18.68
C VAL A 123 21.34 -12.04 18.04
N TYR A 124 20.35 -11.47 17.37
CA TYR A 124 20.39 -10.13 16.79
C TYR A 124 19.47 -9.19 17.57
N GLN A 125 19.99 -8.04 17.95
CA GLN A 125 19.22 -6.93 18.48
C GLN A 125 18.73 -6.07 17.31
N VAL A 126 17.42 -6.02 17.14
CA VAL A 126 16.72 -5.21 16.14
C VAL A 126 16.19 -3.96 16.83
N LYS A 127 16.71 -2.80 16.44
CA LYS A 127 16.31 -1.51 17.00
C LYS A 127 15.49 -0.73 15.98
N ILE A 128 14.23 -0.49 16.31
CA ILE A 128 13.26 0.22 15.47
C ILE A 128 13.06 1.62 16.04
N LYS A 129 13.52 2.65 15.32
CA LYS A 129 13.44 4.06 15.72
C LYS A 129 12.41 4.80 14.89
N PHE A 130 11.50 5.53 15.54
CA PHE A 130 10.55 6.40 14.83
C PHE A 130 11.29 7.54 14.11
N ILE A 131 10.96 7.80 12.85
CA ILE A 131 11.46 8.95 12.09
C ILE A 131 10.38 10.02 11.99
N LYS A 132 9.29 9.73 11.27
CA LYS A 132 8.21 10.69 11.02
C LYS A 132 6.91 9.99 10.67
N GLN A 133 5.80 10.73 10.81
CA GLN A 133 4.54 10.39 10.16
C GLN A 133 4.54 11.00 8.76
N LEU A 134 4.13 10.23 7.76
CA LEU A 134 4.02 10.66 6.38
C LEU A 134 2.65 11.32 6.12
N GLU A 135 2.69 12.48 5.49
CA GLU A 135 1.51 13.20 5.04
C GLU A 135 1.13 12.79 3.61
N SER A 136 -0.14 12.98 3.24
CA SER A 136 -0.67 12.55 1.94
C SER A 136 0.02 13.20 0.73
N LEU A 137 0.65 14.37 0.93
CA LEU A 137 1.35 15.14 -0.10
C LEU A 137 2.84 14.78 -0.20
N ASP A 138 3.37 13.93 0.70
CA ASP A 138 4.77 13.52 0.67
C ASP A 138 5.01 12.55 -0.51
N SER A 139 6.11 12.75 -1.24
CA SER A 139 6.59 11.83 -2.26
C SER A 139 6.71 10.38 -1.77
N GLN A 140 7.19 10.18 -0.52
CA GLN A 140 7.32 8.86 0.07
C GLN A 140 5.95 8.22 0.33
N TYR A 141 4.96 9.03 0.72
CA TYR A 141 3.59 8.55 0.88
C TYR A 141 3.05 7.99 -0.43
N MET A 142 3.22 8.74 -1.53
CA MET A 142 2.78 8.33 -2.86
C MET A 142 3.50 7.06 -3.35
N GLN A 143 4.79 6.92 -3.06
CA GLN A 143 5.55 5.70 -3.37
C GLN A 143 4.99 4.48 -2.64
N ILE A 144 4.68 4.61 -1.34
CA ILE A 144 4.10 3.52 -0.55
C ILE A 144 2.70 3.17 -1.03
N MET A 145 1.85 4.15 -1.33
CA MET A 145 0.55 3.90 -1.95
C MET A 145 0.69 3.15 -3.28
N GLY A 146 1.68 3.52 -4.09
CA GLY A 146 2.00 2.80 -5.33
C GLY A 146 2.42 1.35 -5.09
N ILE A 147 3.21 1.06 -4.05
CA ILE A 147 3.55 -0.33 -3.69
C ILE A 147 2.31 -1.12 -3.26
N ILE A 148 1.45 -0.53 -2.42
CA ILE A 148 0.21 -1.17 -1.96
C ILE A 148 -0.70 -1.46 -3.15
N LEU A 149 -0.92 -0.48 -4.03
CA LEU A 149 -1.77 -0.64 -5.21
C LEU A 149 -1.25 -1.75 -6.12
N ARG A 150 0.07 -1.79 -6.37
CA ARG A 150 0.67 -2.86 -7.18
C ARG A 150 0.41 -4.25 -6.58
N LYS A 151 0.61 -4.40 -5.26
CA LYS A 151 0.30 -5.66 -4.56
C LYS A 151 -1.17 -6.05 -4.69
N CYS A 152 -2.10 -5.11 -4.56
CA CYS A 152 -3.53 -5.39 -4.75
C CYS A 152 -3.82 -5.86 -6.19
N LEU A 153 -3.17 -5.27 -7.19
CA LEU A 153 -3.35 -5.67 -8.59
C LEU A 153 -2.73 -7.02 -8.90
N ASP A 154 -1.61 -7.34 -8.26
CA ASP A 154 -0.99 -8.66 -8.35
C ASP A 154 -1.92 -9.73 -7.73
N LEU A 155 -2.55 -9.44 -6.58
CA LEU A 155 -3.54 -10.32 -5.94
C LEU A 155 -4.81 -10.51 -6.76
N LEU A 156 -5.17 -9.52 -7.60
CA LEU A 156 -6.26 -9.63 -8.57
C LEU A 156 -5.91 -10.54 -9.77
N GLY A 157 -4.68 -11.04 -9.86
CA GLY A 157 -4.19 -11.85 -10.97
C GLY A 157 -3.96 -11.05 -12.25
N LEU A 158 -3.76 -9.73 -12.13
CA LEU A 158 -3.38 -8.90 -13.26
C LEU A 158 -1.87 -8.95 -13.46
N GLN A 159 -1.44 -9.01 -14.72
CA GLN A 159 -0.04 -9.04 -15.08
C GLN A 159 0.47 -7.64 -15.42
N LEU A 160 1.56 -7.24 -14.77
CA LEU A 160 2.26 -6.00 -15.07
C LEU A 160 3.07 -6.14 -16.37
N ILE A 161 2.76 -5.32 -17.37
CA ILE A 161 3.56 -5.17 -18.58
C ILE A 161 3.90 -3.67 -18.74
N GLY A 162 5.17 -3.34 -18.58
CA GLY A 162 5.64 -1.96 -18.53
C GLY A 162 5.05 -1.21 -17.34
N ARG A 163 4.17 -0.24 -17.60
CA ARG A 163 3.48 0.59 -16.58
C ARG A 163 1.99 0.29 -16.45
N ASN A 164 1.48 -0.73 -17.15
CA ASN A 164 0.07 -1.06 -17.17
C ASN A 164 -0.17 -2.50 -16.73
N TYR A 165 -1.34 -2.73 -16.17
CA TYR A 165 -1.82 -4.03 -15.73
C TYR A 165 -2.83 -4.57 -16.73
N TYR A 166 -2.65 -5.82 -17.12
CA TYR A 166 -3.50 -6.51 -18.09
C TYR A 166 -4.04 -7.81 -17.49
N ASN A 167 -5.20 -8.26 -17.96
CA ASN A 167 -5.78 -9.53 -17.53
C ASN A 167 -5.43 -10.62 -18.55
N PRO A 168 -4.55 -11.59 -18.23
CA PRO A 168 -4.18 -12.65 -19.16
C PRO A 168 -5.37 -13.54 -19.57
N SER A 169 -6.35 -13.69 -18.68
CA SER A 169 -7.53 -14.54 -18.93
C SER A 169 -8.54 -13.91 -19.91
N ALA A 170 -8.45 -12.60 -20.15
CA ALA A 170 -9.36 -11.86 -21.02
C ALA A 170 -8.72 -11.50 -22.37
N GLN A 171 -7.78 -12.31 -22.84
CA GLN A 171 -7.11 -12.08 -24.12
C GLN A 171 -8.12 -12.11 -25.27
N ALA A 172 -8.25 -10.99 -25.99
CA ALA A 172 -8.98 -10.95 -27.25
C ALA A 172 -8.18 -11.71 -28.32
N LYS A 173 -8.81 -12.68 -28.98
CA LYS A 173 -8.25 -13.39 -30.12
C LYS A 173 -8.74 -12.71 -31.38
N ASP A 174 -7.84 -12.05 -32.11
CA ASP A 174 -8.14 -11.58 -33.46
C ASP A 174 -7.91 -12.73 -34.45
N GLU A 175 -8.97 -13.13 -35.15
CA GLU A 175 -8.93 -14.25 -36.12
C GLU A 175 -7.96 -14.03 -37.29
N LYS A 176 -7.51 -12.77 -37.51
CA LYS A 176 -6.62 -12.39 -38.61
C LYS A 176 -5.14 -12.72 -38.42
N TYR A 177 -4.72 -13.03 -37.19
CA TYR A 177 -3.31 -13.35 -36.90
C TYR A 177 -3.26 -14.66 -36.10
N LYS A 178 -3.20 -15.78 -36.83
CA LYS A 178 -2.91 -17.12 -36.30
C LYS A 178 -1.46 -17.50 -36.56
#